data_AF-A0A2J0MZY3-F1
#
_entry.id   AF-A0A2J0MZY3-F1
#
_cell.length_a   1.000
_cell.length_b   1.000
_cell.length_c   1.000
_cell.angle_alpha   90.00
_cell.angle_beta   90.00
_cell.angle_gamma   90.00
#
_symmetry.space_group_name_H-M   'P 1'
#
loop_
_entity.id
_entity.type
_entity.pdbx_description
1 polymer ?
#
loop_
_entity_poly.entity_id
_entity_poly.type
_entity_poly.pdbx_seq_one_letter_code
_entity_poly.pdbx_strand_id
1 'polypeptide(L)'
;MLRKLTEIVTRFPKSTIAIFLIITIFFAMQFPKMKIDTDPENMLEQTQADRVFYDKVKKEFGINDLLVVGIVDEEVIFNSDTLARIARITDEILRIKGVIIEDVVSLHTSDNVTSEGGTLV
;
A
#
# COMPACT_ATOMS: atom_id res chain seq x y z
N MET A 1 41.16 23.19 -8.72
CA MET A 1 40.47 22.37 -7.70
C MET A 1 40.04 21.02 -8.26
N LEU A 2 39.34 20.96 -9.40
CA LEU A 2 38.89 19.72 -10.06
C LEU A 2 40.03 18.72 -10.37
N ARG A 3 41.19 19.19 -10.85
CA ARG A 3 42.34 18.32 -11.18
C ARG A 3 42.85 17.49 -10.00
N LYS A 4 42.88 18.07 -8.80
CA LYS A 4 43.32 17.37 -7.57
C LYS A 4 42.31 16.29 -7.14
N LEU A 5 41.02 16.52 -7.37
CA LEU A 5 39.97 15.53 -7.12
C LEU A 5 40.09 14.35 -8.08
N THR A 6 40.26 14.64 -9.38
CA THR A 6 40.46 13.60 -10.39
C THR A 6 41.70 12.76 -10.10
N GLU A 7 42.82 13.39 -9.73
CA GLU A 7 44.05 12.68 -9.33
C GLU A 7 43.85 11.75 -8.12
N ILE A 8 43.07 12.16 -7.12
CA ILE A 8 42.78 11.31 -5.95
C ILE A 8 41.93 10.10 -6.34
N VAL A 9 40.89 10.32 -7.15
CA VAL A 9 39.96 9.27 -7.61
C VAL A 9 40.68 8.25 -8.50
N THR A 10 41.55 8.71 -9.41
CA THR A 10 42.30 7.83 -10.31
C THR A 10 43.50 7.15 -9.64
N ARG A 11 44.10 7.76 -8.60
CA ARG A 11 45.23 7.17 -7.85
C ARG A 11 44.78 6.06 -6.90
N PHE A 12 43.58 6.14 -6.32
CA PHE A 12 43.05 5.14 -5.38
C PHE A 12 41.65 4.61 -5.77
N PRO A 13 41.50 4.02 -6.96
CA PRO A 13 40.18 3.69 -7.52
C PRO A 13 39.41 2.70 -6.65
N LYS A 14 40.08 1.66 -6.12
CA LYS A 14 39.43 0.66 -5.26
C LYS A 14 38.90 1.26 -3.95
N SER A 15 39.68 2.14 -3.30
CA SER A 15 39.27 2.79 -2.06
C SER A 15 38.13 3.78 -2.29
N THR A 16 38.18 4.55 -3.39
CA THR A 16 37.08 5.43 -3.78
C THR A 16 35.80 4.63 -4.02
N ILE A 17 35.85 3.55 -4.79
CA ILE A 17 34.70 2.68 -5.03
C ILE A 17 34.18 2.10 -3.71
N ALA A 18 35.05 1.58 -2.84
CA ALA A 18 34.65 1.00 -1.57
C ALA A 18 33.96 2.02 -0.65
N ILE A 19 34.47 3.26 -0.57
CA ILE A 19 33.86 4.33 0.21
C ILE A 19 32.46 4.67 -0.31
N PHE A 20 32.31 4.89 -1.61
CA PHE A 20 30.99 5.19 -2.18
C PHE A 20 30.03 4.00 -2.07
N LEU A 21 30.52 2.76 -2.19
CA LEU A 21 29.71 1.58 -1.99
C LEU A 21 29.19 1.50 -0.55
N ILE A 22 30.04 1.75 0.44
CA ILE A 22 29.65 1.79 1.86
C ILE A 22 28.61 2.89 2.09
N ILE A 23 28.81 4.09 1.53
CA ILE A 23 27.86 5.20 1.65
C ILE A 23 26.51 4.81 1.01
N THR A 24 26.52 4.23 -0.19
CA THR A 24 25.32 3.78 -0.89
C THR A 24 24.59 2.70 -0.08
N ILE A 25 25.29 1.69 0.44
CA ILE A 25 24.69 0.64 1.28
C ILE A 25 24.13 1.25 2.57
N PHE A 26 24.84 2.18 3.20
CA PHE A 26 24.38 2.88 4.40
C PHE A 26 23.02 3.56 4.18
N PHE A 27 22.85 4.29 3.08
CA PHE A 27 21.57 4.89 2.72
C PHE A 27 20.53 3.85 2.29
N ALA A 28 20.93 2.81 1.55
CA ALA A 28 20.03 1.71 1.17
C ALA A 28 19.44 0.99 2.39
N MET A 29 20.23 0.81 3.45
CA MET A 29 19.77 0.24 4.72
C MET A 29 18.72 1.10 5.46
N GLN A 30 18.53 2.36 5.09
CA GLN A 30 17.46 3.19 5.67
C GLN A 30 16.11 3.03 4.95
N PHE A 31 16.06 2.41 3.76
CA PHE A 31 14.81 2.21 3.01
C PHE A 31 13.71 1.46 3.79
N PRO A 32 14.01 0.43 4.61
CA PRO A 32 12.97 -0.22 5.43
C PRO A 32 12.26 0.69 6.43
N LYS A 33 12.82 1.88 6.73
CA LYS A 33 12.19 2.88 7.61
C LYS A 33 11.26 3.84 6.85
N MET A 34 11.23 3.77 5.51
CA MET A 34 10.38 4.62 4.70
C MET A 34 8.92 4.29 4.97
N LYS A 35 8.14 5.33 5.27
CA LYS A 35 6.68 5.22 5.37
C LYS A 35 6.09 5.76 4.07
N ILE A 36 5.31 4.92 3.39
CA ILE A 36 4.57 5.34 2.20
C ILE A 36 3.25 5.90 2.68
N ASP A 37 2.97 7.14 2.32
CA ASP A 37 1.67 7.76 2.48
C ASP A 37 0.89 7.53 1.19
N THR A 38 -0.17 6.74 1.27
CA THR A 38 -1.04 6.40 0.13
C THR A 38 -2.37 7.16 0.19
N ASP A 39 -2.54 8.05 1.16
CA ASP A 39 -3.77 8.81 1.32
C ASP A 39 -3.76 10.02 0.39
N PRO A 40 -4.65 10.07 -0.62
CA PRO A 40 -4.72 11.21 -1.53
C PRO A 40 -5.07 12.52 -0.80
N GLU A 41 -5.70 12.49 0.38
CA GLU A 41 -5.99 13.69 1.17
C GLU A 41 -4.70 14.40 1.62
N ASN A 42 -3.60 13.65 1.80
CA ASN A 42 -2.28 14.19 2.15
C ASN A 42 -1.56 14.89 0.99
N MET A 43 -2.12 14.84 -0.23
CA MET A 43 -1.66 15.65 -1.35
C MET A 43 -2.11 17.11 -1.25
N LEU A 44 -3.08 17.41 -0.37
CA LEU A 44 -3.56 18.76 -0.07
C LEU A 44 -2.88 19.32 1.19
N GLU A 45 -2.72 20.64 1.25
CA GLU A 45 -2.22 21.31 2.45
C GLU A 45 -3.15 21.06 3.65
N GLN A 46 -2.56 20.76 4.81
CA GLN A 46 -3.32 20.44 6.04
C GLN A 46 -4.23 21.59 6.50
N THR A 47 -3.87 22.83 6.18
CA THR A 47 -4.60 24.04 6.58
C THR A 47 -5.64 24.51 5.57
N GLN A 48 -5.80 23.81 4.44
CA GLN A 48 -6.81 24.17 3.45
C GLN A 48 -8.22 24.03 4.05
N ALA A 49 -9.07 25.05 3.85
CA ALA A 49 -10.39 25.11 4.44
C ALA A 49 -11.28 23.90 4.08
N ASP A 50 -11.19 23.41 2.84
CA ASP A 50 -11.97 22.26 2.37
C ASP A 50 -11.59 20.97 3.11
N ARG A 51 -10.29 20.77 3.36
CA ARG A 51 -9.77 19.60 4.10
C ARG A 51 -10.22 19.62 5.56
N VAL A 52 -10.09 20.77 6.21
CA VAL A 52 -10.54 20.94 7.61
C VAL A 52 -12.04 20.70 7.75
N PHE A 53 -12.84 21.20 6.80
CA PHE A 53 -14.27 20.94 6.79
C PHE A 53 -14.60 19.47 6.54
N TYR A 54 -13.93 18.83 5.58
CA TYR A 54 -14.08 17.41 5.29
C TYR A 54 -13.76 16.55 6.51
N ASP A 55 -12.62 16.79 7.19
CA ASP A 55 -12.23 16.08 8.42
C ASP A 55 -13.28 16.22 9.53
N LYS A 56 -13.88 17.41 9.66
CA LYS A 56 -14.95 17.66 10.62
C LYS A 56 -16.19 16.83 10.29
N VAL A 57 -16.64 16.83 9.04
CA VAL A 57 -17.81 16.06 8.59
C VAL A 57 -17.55 14.56 8.74
N LYS A 58 -16.38 14.08 8.33
CA LYS A 58 -15.95 12.68 8.47
C LYS A 58 -16.06 12.21 9.93
N LYS A 59 -15.59 13.04 10.87
CA LYS A 59 -15.69 12.79 12.31
C LYS A 59 -17.12 12.85 12.85
N GLU A 60 -17.93 13.81 12.40
CA GLU A 60 -19.29 14.02 12.89
C GLU A 60 -20.24 12.88 12.47
N PHE A 61 -20.08 12.39 11.24
CA PHE A 61 -20.91 11.31 10.69
C PHE A 61 -20.29 9.92 10.83
N GLY A 62 -19.07 9.81 11.38
CA GLY A 62 -18.38 8.53 11.55
C GLY A 62 -18.03 7.85 10.23
N ILE A 63 -17.67 8.62 9.20
CA ILE A 63 -17.30 8.11 7.89
C ILE A 63 -15.90 7.49 7.98
N ASN A 64 -15.77 6.24 7.57
CA ASN A 64 -14.52 5.49 7.57
C ASN A 64 -13.94 5.38 6.16
N ASP A 65 -12.64 5.09 6.08
CA ASP A 65 -11.96 4.89 4.81
C ASP A 65 -12.35 3.56 4.17
N LEU A 66 -12.57 3.58 2.86
CA LEU A 66 -12.88 2.40 2.06
C LEU A 66 -11.62 1.88 1.36
N LEU A 67 -11.30 0.61 1.56
CA LEU A 67 -10.26 -0.09 0.82
C LEU A 67 -10.90 -1.09 -0.15
N VAL A 68 -10.52 -1.02 -1.44
CA VAL A 68 -10.96 -1.97 -2.46
C VAL A 68 -9.79 -2.86 -2.86
N VAL A 69 -9.96 -4.18 -2.73
CA VAL A 69 -8.97 -5.18 -3.13
C VAL A 69 -9.44 -5.87 -4.40
N GLY A 70 -8.74 -5.63 -5.51
CA GLY A 70 -8.97 -6.34 -6.77
C GLY A 70 -8.31 -7.71 -6.75
N ILE A 71 -9.05 -8.74 -7.19
CA ILE A 71 -8.54 -10.11 -7.35
C ILE A 71 -8.52 -10.43 -8.84
N VAL A 72 -7.38 -10.90 -9.32
CA VAL A 72 -7.14 -11.23 -10.74
C VAL A 72 -6.61 -12.66 -10.84
N ASP A 73 -7.13 -13.40 -11.81
CA ASP A 73 -6.72 -14.75 -12.18
C ASP A 73 -6.60 -14.79 -13.71
N GLU A 74 -5.64 -15.54 -14.26
CA GLU A 74 -5.40 -15.59 -15.70
C GLU A 74 -6.53 -16.30 -16.47
N GLU A 75 -7.27 -17.19 -15.80
CA GLU A 75 -8.39 -17.91 -16.40
C GLU A 75 -9.73 -17.46 -15.78
N VAL A 76 -10.04 -17.96 -14.58
CA VAL A 76 -11.33 -17.76 -13.90
C VAL A 76 -11.14 -17.83 -12.38
N ILE A 77 -11.62 -16.79 -11.68
CA ILE A 77 -11.56 -16.70 -10.22
C ILE A 77 -12.45 -17.73 -9.48
N PHE A 78 -13.47 -18.27 -10.16
CA PHE A 78 -14.46 -19.21 -9.61
C PHE A 78 -13.97 -20.67 -9.62
N ASN A 79 -12.74 -20.89 -9.17
CA ASN A 79 -12.21 -22.23 -8.94
C ASN A 79 -11.99 -22.47 -7.43
N SER A 80 -11.98 -23.73 -7.02
CA SER A 80 -11.92 -24.11 -5.60
C SER A 80 -10.67 -23.55 -4.88
N ASP A 81 -9.51 -23.56 -5.55
CA ASP A 81 -8.26 -23.09 -4.95
C ASP A 81 -8.26 -21.57 -4.74
N THR A 82 -8.65 -20.81 -5.78
CA THR A 82 -8.75 -19.35 -5.72
C THR A 82 -9.78 -18.92 -4.67
N LEU A 83 -10.97 -19.53 -4.64
CA LEU A 83 -11.99 -19.24 -3.63
C LEU A 83 -11.52 -19.56 -2.20
N ALA A 84 -10.82 -20.68 -1.99
CA ALA A 84 -10.24 -21.02 -0.70
C ALA A 84 -9.15 -20.03 -0.26
N ARG A 85 -8.38 -19.49 -1.22
CA ARG A 85 -7.41 -18.43 -0.97
C ARG A 85 -8.08 -17.11 -0.60
N ILE A 86 -9.15 -16.73 -1.29
CA ILE A 86 -9.95 -15.54 -0.98
C ILE A 86 -10.52 -15.66 0.44
N ALA A 87 -11.10 -16.80 0.80
CA ALA A 87 -11.62 -17.04 2.14
C ALA A 87 -10.55 -16.85 3.23
N ARG A 88 -9.36 -17.45 3.06
CA ARG A 88 -8.24 -17.29 4.00
C ARG A 88 -7.79 -15.84 4.13
N ILE A 89 -7.68 -15.11 3.01
CA ILE A 89 -7.29 -13.70 3.02
C ILE A 89 -8.34 -12.86 3.75
N THR A 90 -9.62 -13.07 3.45
CA THR A 90 -10.72 -12.39 4.16
C THR A 90 -10.68 -12.66 5.66
N ASP A 91 -10.48 -13.92 6.08
CA ASP A 91 -10.35 -14.29 7.49
C ASP A 91 -9.18 -13.58 8.19
N GLU A 92 -8.05 -13.42 7.49
CA GLU A 92 -6.91 -12.67 8.01
C GLU A 92 -7.23 -11.17 8.11
N ILE A 93 -7.92 -10.59 7.12
CA ILE A 93 -8.36 -9.19 7.12
C ILE A 93 -9.29 -8.91 8.30
N LEU A 94 -10.26 -9.79 8.57
CA LEU A 94 -11.19 -9.65 9.69
C LEU A 94 -10.51 -9.63 11.06
N ARG A 95 -9.26 -10.11 11.16
CA ARG A 95 -8.46 -10.08 12.40
C ARG A 95 -7.57 -8.85 12.51
N ILE A 96 -7.48 -8.02 11.47
CA ILE A 96 -6.68 -6.80 11.50
C ILE A 96 -7.35 -5.77 12.40
N LYS A 97 -6.60 -5.28 13.39
CA LYS A 97 -7.07 -4.23 14.29
C LYS A 97 -7.41 -2.97 13.47
N GLY A 98 -8.66 -2.50 13.60
CA GLY A 98 -9.16 -1.30 12.92
C GLY A 98 -10.08 -1.59 11.74
N VAL A 99 -10.19 -2.86 11.31
CA VAL A 99 -11.20 -3.27 10.34
C VAL A 99 -12.57 -3.31 11.04
N ILE A 100 -13.56 -2.68 10.39
CA ILE A 100 -14.96 -2.71 10.82
C ILE A 100 -15.60 -3.94 10.19
N ILE A 101 -15.78 -4.99 10.98
CA ILE A 101 -16.17 -6.33 10.51
C ILE A 101 -17.52 -6.28 9.78
N GLU A 102 -18.45 -5.44 10.25
CA GLU A 102 -19.79 -5.31 9.68
C GLU A 102 -19.79 -4.72 8.26
N ASP A 103 -18.73 -4.00 7.87
CA ASP A 103 -18.60 -3.33 6.58
C ASP A 103 -17.77 -4.12 5.56
N VAL A 104 -17.26 -5.31 5.92
CA VAL A 104 -16.43 -6.13 5.02
C VAL A 104 -17.30 -6.94 4.05
N VAL A 105 -17.31 -6.51 2.79
CA VAL A 105 -17.98 -7.21 1.69
C VAL A 105 -16.97 -7.99 0.85
N SER A 106 -17.15 -9.30 0.72
CA SER A 106 -16.30 -10.19 -0.07
C SER A 106 -17.07 -11.45 -0.50
N LEU A 107 -16.54 -12.20 -1.46
CA LEU A 107 -17.09 -13.51 -1.85
C LEU A 107 -17.20 -14.52 -0.69
N HIS A 108 -16.46 -14.30 0.41
CA HIS A 108 -16.51 -15.16 1.58
C HIS A 108 -17.53 -14.71 2.63
N THR A 109 -17.76 -13.40 2.78
CA THR A 109 -18.65 -12.82 3.80
C THR A 109 -20.08 -12.60 3.30
N SER A 110 -20.30 -12.61 1.98
CA SER A 110 -21.62 -12.48 1.39
C SER A 110 -22.41 -13.79 1.46
N ASP A 111 -23.65 -13.72 1.93
CA ASP A 111 -24.56 -14.84 2.18
C ASP A 111 -25.69 -14.97 1.14
N ASN A 112 -25.95 -13.93 0.35
CA ASN A 112 -27.07 -13.86 -0.59
C ASN A 112 -26.62 -13.58 -2.04
N VAL A 113 -25.75 -14.43 -2.59
CA VAL A 113 -25.31 -14.34 -3.99
C VAL A 113 -26.30 -15.08 -4.88
N THR A 114 -26.95 -14.37 -5.80
CA THR A 114 -27.82 -14.93 -6.85
C THR A 114 -27.23 -14.70 -8.24
N SER A 115 -27.83 -15.29 -9.27
CA SER A 115 -27.40 -15.15 -10.66
C SER A 115 -28.55 -14.66 -11.51
N GLU A 116 -28.41 -13.45 -12.06
CA GLU A 116 -29.39 -12.86 -12.99
C GLU A 116 -28.69 -12.45 -14.29
N GLY A 117 -29.23 -12.86 -15.44
CA GLY A 117 -28.67 -12.52 -16.75
C GLY A 117 -27.23 -12.99 -17.00
N GLY A 118 -26.73 -13.99 -16.27
CA GLY A 118 -25.35 -14.48 -16.36
C GLY A 118 -24.34 -13.68 -15.52
N THR A 119 -24.80 -12.78 -14.65
CA THR A 119 -23.96 -12.04 -13.70
C THR A 119 -24.34 -12.43 -12.27
N LEU A 120 -23.36 -12.48 -11.37
CA LEU A 120 -23.61 -12.63 -9.93
C LEU A 120 -24.11 -11.29 -9.37
N VAL A 121 -25.23 -11.34 -8.64
CA VAL A 121 -25.92 -10.20 -8.01
C VAL A 121 -26.23 -10.48 -6.56
#